data_AF-A0A8C9CB10-F1
#
_entry.id   AF-A0A8C9CB10-F1
#
_cell.length_a   1.000
_cell.length_b   1.000
_cell.length_c   1.000
_cell.angle_alpha   90.00
_cell.angle_beta   90.00
_cell.angle_gamma   90.00
#
_symmetry.space_group_name_H-M   'P 1'
#
loop_
_entity.id
_entity.type
_entity.pdbx_description
1 polymer ?
#
loop_
_entity_poly.entity_id
_entity_poly.type
_entity_poly.pdbx_seq_one_letter_code
_entity_poly.pdbx_strand_id
1 'polypeptide(L)'
;MSHSPKTSVTGVPKSDSPRLGKGHKVHLSNAIKTKGKQQNNKDISAHTIQRVWLSHLDKSMFQLLKCTICAAEHHVTHEILKKVNPLEAELVKDPCLKCKVRFRFSGETFPPFIVFKIFLHTEGLGYKYFSGKNLLKPSSEAVVDACKIMGKKKFYHQIMEDERLFQKFKITDEIDIVTLKDYMQYSSLLDKIPASSGGRNNYWRRLNLENIPRTMIMYDIVDYAGSGIISNRLKKEMKYLLQRPKTEEMRQHQLQIVSQVRCPSSLSSLQPLYRPYQQQSQIKHLGRRSEQAQMKVEKMKKAYKMAKEKIASAGTELKMDTPDTKQNDLLHPIL
;
A
#
# COMPACT_ATOMS: atom_id res chain seq x y z
N MET A 1 29.12 -47.47 26.48
CA MET A 1 29.80 -48.43 27.36
C MET A 1 28.70 -49.11 28.18
N SER A 2 28.19 -50.26 27.73
CA SER A 2 28.76 -51.61 27.95
C SER A 2 28.22 -52.18 29.29
N HIS A 3 27.74 -53.41 29.47
CA HIS A 3 27.85 -54.70 28.78
C HIS A 3 26.65 -55.60 29.19
N SER A 4 26.28 -56.56 28.35
CA SER A 4 25.64 -57.83 28.79
C SER A 4 26.72 -58.80 29.29
N PRO A 5 26.42 -59.79 30.16
CA PRO A 5 26.31 -61.19 29.70
C PRO A 5 25.29 -62.07 30.49
N LYS A 6 24.58 -63.04 29.86
CA LYS A 6 24.82 -64.53 29.80
C LYS A 6 25.01 -65.18 31.20
N THR A 7 24.37 -66.28 31.63
CA THR A 7 24.05 -67.60 31.03
C THR A 7 23.17 -68.37 32.06
N SER A 8 22.35 -69.37 31.73
CA SER A 8 22.78 -70.78 31.76
C SER A 8 21.77 -71.76 31.11
N VAL A 9 22.37 -72.80 30.53
CA VAL A 9 21.83 -73.96 29.80
C VAL A 9 21.24 -75.00 30.76
N THR A 10 20.30 -75.85 30.27
CA THR A 10 20.16 -77.33 30.44
C THR A 10 18.72 -77.70 30.04
N GLY A 11 18.36 -78.68 29.20
CA GLY A 11 19.07 -79.77 28.53
C GLY A 11 18.13 -80.40 27.48
N VAL A 12 18.68 -81.31 26.68
CA VAL A 12 18.02 -82.09 25.60
C VAL A 12 18.12 -83.57 26.03
N PRO A 13 17.13 -84.45 25.77
CA PRO A 13 17.19 -85.26 24.54
C PRO A 13 15.86 -85.56 23.83
N LYS A 14 15.99 -85.52 22.50
CA LYS A 14 15.26 -86.15 21.37
C LYS A 14 14.28 -87.30 21.66
N SER A 15 13.19 -87.33 20.90
CA SER A 15 12.79 -88.51 20.10
C SER A 15 11.81 -88.13 18.98
N ASP A 16 11.71 -89.03 18.01
CA ASP A 16 11.43 -88.82 16.61
C ASP A 16 9.94 -88.63 16.24
N SER A 17 9.71 -87.83 15.20
CA SER A 17 8.45 -87.80 14.44
C SER A 17 8.24 -89.16 13.72
N PRO A 18 7.00 -89.58 13.37
CA PRO A 18 6.49 -89.09 12.09
C PRO A 18 4.94 -89.06 11.90
N ARG A 19 4.58 -88.35 10.82
CA ARG A 19 3.40 -88.50 9.93
C ARG A 19 2.19 -87.57 10.14
N LEU A 20 2.32 -86.42 9.48
CA LEU A 20 1.41 -85.93 8.43
C LEU A 20 -0.10 -86.20 8.62
N GLY A 21 -0.77 -85.27 9.30
CA GLY A 21 -2.16 -84.90 9.01
C GLY A 21 -2.16 -83.53 8.33
N LYS A 22 -2.49 -83.49 7.03
CA LYS A 22 -2.65 -82.26 6.24
C LYS A 22 -3.80 -81.42 6.80
N GLY A 23 -3.49 -80.50 7.72
CA GLY A 23 -4.35 -79.38 8.06
C GLY A 23 -3.97 -78.16 7.24
N HIS A 24 -4.87 -77.70 6.38
CA HIS A 24 -4.75 -76.44 5.64
C HIS A 24 -4.59 -75.27 6.63
N LYS A 25 -3.34 -74.85 6.92
CA LYS A 25 -3.10 -73.61 7.68
C LYS A 25 -3.09 -72.44 6.71
N VAL A 26 -4.28 -71.88 6.62
CA VAL A 26 -4.73 -70.86 5.68
C VAL A 26 -3.78 -69.67 5.58
N HIS A 27 -3.49 -69.30 4.34
CA HIS A 27 -2.76 -68.13 3.84
C HIS A 27 -3.45 -66.78 4.16
N LEU A 28 -4.16 -66.67 5.29
CA LEU A 28 -5.04 -65.53 5.59
C LEU A 28 -4.33 -64.37 6.30
N SER A 29 -3.28 -64.66 7.09
CA SER A 29 -2.59 -63.64 7.90
C SER A 29 -1.75 -62.67 7.07
N ASN A 30 -1.17 -63.14 5.97
CA ASN A 30 -0.41 -62.29 5.05
C ASN A 30 -1.35 -61.43 4.19
N ALA A 31 -2.48 -61.96 3.71
CA ALA A 31 -3.43 -61.19 2.92
C ALA A 31 -4.05 -60.00 3.70
N ILE A 32 -4.34 -60.16 5.00
CA ILE A 32 -4.86 -59.08 5.85
C ILE A 32 -3.79 -57.99 6.08
N LYS A 33 -2.54 -58.38 6.36
CA LYS A 33 -1.42 -57.43 6.51
C LYS A 33 -1.11 -56.69 5.20
N THR A 34 -1.17 -57.37 4.07
CA THR A 34 -0.95 -56.76 2.75
C THR A 34 -2.10 -55.84 2.37
N LYS A 35 -3.36 -56.19 2.66
CA LYS A 35 -4.52 -55.30 2.46
C LYS A 35 -4.46 -54.05 3.34
N GLY A 36 -4.07 -54.17 4.62
CA GLY A 36 -3.87 -53.02 5.51
C GLY A 36 -2.71 -52.12 5.06
N LYS A 37 -1.59 -52.70 4.61
CA LYS A 37 -0.46 -51.94 4.05
C LYS A 37 -0.81 -51.25 2.73
N GLN A 38 -1.60 -51.91 1.88
CA GLN A 38 -2.06 -51.35 0.61
C GLN A 38 -3.12 -50.26 0.82
N GLN A 39 -3.97 -50.39 1.85
CA GLN A 39 -4.92 -49.35 2.27
C GLN A 39 -4.17 -48.13 2.82
N ASN A 40 -3.18 -48.32 3.71
CA ASN A 40 -2.32 -47.24 4.18
C ASN A 40 -1.59 -46.53 3.04
N ASN A 41 -1.12 -47.27 2.03
CA ASN A 41 -0.50 -46.65 0.85
C ASN A 41 -1.50 -45.84 0.00
N LYS A 42 -2.76 -46.29 -0.11
CA LYS A 42 -3.83 -45.53 -0.76
C LYS A 42 -4.16 -44.27 0.03
N ASP A 43 -4.23 -44.35 1.35
CA ASP A 43 -4.52 -43.20 2.21
C ASP A 43 -3.38 -42.17 2.16
N ILE A 44 -2.11 -42.61 2.18
CA ILE A 44 -0.94 -41.75 1.96
C ILE A 44 -0.99 -41.08 0.58
N SER A 45 -1.38 -41.84 -0.45
CA SER A 45 -1.52 -41.30 -1.81
C SER A 45 -2.64 -40.27 -1.89
N ALA A 46 -3.82 -40.56 -1.32
CA ALA A 46 -4.96 -39.65 -1.26
C ALA A 46 -4.61 -38.36 -0.50
N HIS A 47 -3.93 -38.47 0.65
CA HIS A 47 -3.42 -37.30 1.39
C HIS A 47 -2.41 -36.48 0.59
N THR A 48 -1.59 -37.13 -0.24
CA THR A 48 -0.65 -36.45 -1.11
C THR A 48 -1.39 -35.67 -2.19
N ILE A 49 -2.38 -36.29 -2.85
CA ILE A 49 -3.23 -35.65 -3.85
C ILE A 49 -3.97 -34.45 -3.23
N GLN A 50 -4.56 -34.63 -2.05
CA GLN A 50 -5.26 -33.57 -1.33
C GLN A 50 -4.33 -32.39 -1.01
N ARG A 51 -3.13 -32.65 -0.48
CA ARG A 51 -2.15 -31.60 -0.19
C ARG A 51 -1.72 -30.84 -1.44
N VAL A 52 -1.47 -31.55 -2.54
CA VAL A 52 -1.11 -30.94 -3.82
C VAL A 52 -2.26 -30.09 -4.35
N TRP A 53 -3.49 -30.57 -4.25
CA TRP A 53 -4.69 -29.84 -4.66
C TRP A 53 -4.89 -28.55 -3.84
N LEU A 54 -4.82 -28.63 -2.51
CA LEU A 54 -4.91 -27.45 -1.63
C LEU A 54 -3.79 -26.45 -1.95
N SER A 55 -2.56 -26.94 -2.13
CA SER A 55 -1.43 -26.08 -2.52
C SER A 55 -1.65 -25.41 -3.87
N HIS A 56 -2.31 -26.08 -4.81
CA HIS A 56 -2.66 -25.49 -6.11
C HIS A 56 -3.72 -24.39 -5.96
N LEU A 57 -4.74 -24.61 -5.12
CA LEU A 57 -5.75 -23.60 -4.80
C LEU A 57 -5.10 -22.37 -4.12
N ASP A 58 -4.23 -22.57 -3.14
CA ASP A 58 -3.53 -21.49 -2.45
C ASP A 58 -2.65 -20.68 -3.41
N LYS A 59 -1.91 -21.35 -4.30
CA LYS A 59 -1.11 -20.68 -5.34
C LYS A 59 -1.99 -19.87 -6.29
N SER A 60 -3.14 -20.40 -6.67
CA SER A 60 -4.10 -19.72 -7.56
C SER A 60 -4.71 -18.49 -6.88
N MET A 61 -5.09 -18.64 -5.62
CA MET A 61 -5.58 -17.55 -4.77
C MET A 61 -4.52 -16.47 -4.59
N PHE A 62 -3.27 -16.84 -4.30
CA PHE A 62 -2.15 -15.90 -4.17
C PHE A 62 -1.88 -15.14 -5.47
N GLN A 63 -1.98 -15.80 -6.63
CA GLN A 63 -1.84 -15.14 -7.93
C GLN A 63 -2.93 -14.08 -8.14
N LEU A 64 -4.18 -14.40 -7.79
CA LEU A 64 -5.31 -13.46 -7.83
C LEU A 64 -5.09 -12.26 -6.90
N LEU A 65 -4.69 -12.52 -5.65
CA LEU A 65 -4.38 -11.49 -4.67
C LEU A 65 -3.24 -10.60 -5.15
N LYS A 66 -2.20 -11.17 -5.75
CA LYS A 66 -1.06 -10.42 -6.30
C LYS A 66 -1.51 -9.46 -7.41
N CYS A 67 -2.32 -9.93 -8.37
CA CYS A 67 -2.92 -9.08 -9.39
C CYS A 67 -3.76 -7.96 -8.76
N THR A 68 -4.47 -8.28 -7.67
CA THR A 68 -5.30 -7.34 -6.93
C THR A 68 -4.50 -6.22 -6.29
N ILE A 69 -3.39 -6.52 -5.61
CA ILE A 69 -2.49 -5.51 -5.05
C ILE A 69 -1.90 -4.62 -6.15
N CYS A 70 -1.44 -5.21 -7.25
CA CYS A 70 -0.91 -4.43 -8.36
C CYS A 70 -1.97 -3.49 -8.96
N ALA A 71 -3.20 -3.97 -9.12
CA ALA A 71 -4.30 -3.15 -9.59
C ALA A 71 -4.63 -2.02 -8.60
N ALA A 72 -4.63 -2.32 -7.30
CA ALA A 72 -4.85 -1.36 -6.23
C ALA A 72 -3.84 -0.21 -6.32
N GLU A 73 -2.54 -0.53 -6.33
CA GLU A 73 -1.45 0.45 -6.36
C GLU A 73 -1.54 1.40 -7.57
N HIS A 74 -1.82 0.86 -8.76
CA HIS A 74 -1.76 1.64 -10.00
C HIS A 74 -3.05 2.38 -10.36
N HIS A 75 -4.23 1.81 -10.06
CA HIS A 75 -5.48 2.29 -10.64
C HIS A 75 -6.56 2.62 -9.61
N VAL A 76 -6.51 2.06 -8.41
CA VAL A 76 -7.64 2.10 -7.45
C VAL A 76 -7.30 2.76 -6.12
N THR A 77 -6.03 3.12 -5.91
CA THR A 77 -5.54 3.73 -4.67
C THR A 77 -6.46 4.83 -4.12
N HIS A 78 -6.86 5.79 -4.96
CA HIS A 78 -7.72 6.89 -4.56
C HIS A 78 -9.12 6.42 -4.13
N GLU A 79 -9.75 5.51 -4.89
CA GLU A 79 -11.10 5.01 -4.58
C GLU A 79 -11.14 4.22 -3.28
N ILE A 80 -10.09 3.43 -3.01
CA ILE A 80 -9.93 2.72 -1.74
C ILE A 80 -9.76 3.72 -0.61
N LEU A 81 -8.84 4.68 -0.74
CA LEU A 81 -8.60 5.68 0.31
C LEU A 81 -9.83 6.53 0.58
N LYS A 82 -10.59 6.91 -0.45
CA LYS A 82 -11.83 7.67 -0.28
C LYS A 82 -12.83 6.97 0.63
N LYS A 83 -12.83 5.63 0.64
CA LYS A 83 -13.64 4.80 1.54
C LYS A 83 -13.02 4.58 2.92
N VAL A 84 -11.69 4.66 3.04
CA VAL A 84 -11.00 4.57 4.33
C VAL A 84 -11.03 5.91 5.07
N ASN A 85 -10.51 6.97 4.43
CA ASN A 85 -10.47 8.33 4.93
C ASN A 85 -10.47 9.31 3.75
N PRO A 86 -11.56 10.08 3.52
CA PRO A 86 -11.64 11.01 2.39
C PRO A 86 -10.59 12.13 2.44
N LEU A 87 -10.19 12.58 3.63
CA LEU A 87 -9.18 13.63 3.78
C LEU A 87 -7.81 13.17 3.27
N GLU A 88 -7.41 11.94 3.60
CA GLU A 88 -6.17 11.36 3.09
C GLU A 88 -6.23 11.09 1.59
N ALA A 89 -7.41 10.74 1.06
CA ALA A 89 -7.59 10.54 -0.37
C ALA A 89 -7.37 11.84 -1.17
N GLU A 90 -7.84 12.97 -0.64
CA GLU A 90 -7.60 14.30 -1.21
C GLU A 90 -6.12 14.66 -1.19
N LEU A 91 -5.43 14.42 -0.06
CA LEU A 91 -3.98 14.66 0.05
C LEU A 91 -3.16 13.80 -0.91
N VAL A 92 -3.55 12.55 -1.14
CA VAL A 92 -2.86 11.66 -2.09
C VAL A 92 -3.08 12.09 -3.55
N LYS A 93 -4.20 12.77 -3.83
CA LYS A 93 -4.51 13.30 -5.16
C LYS A 93 -3.79 14.62 -5.44
N ASP A 94 -3.35 15.34 -4.41
CA ASP A 94 -2.61 16.60 -4.55
C ASP A 94 -1.25 16.38 -5.24
N PRO A 95 -1.02 16.96 -6.44
CA PRO A 95 0.27 16.83 -7.12
C PRO A 95 1.45 17.44 -6.36
N CYS A 96 1.21 18.39 -5.46
CA CYS A 96 2.26 19.02 -4.64
C CYS A 96 2.83 18.04 -3.61
N LEU A 97 1.94 17.22 -3.04
CA LEU A 97 2.28 16.19 -2.08
C LEU A 97 2.51 14.90 -2.87
N LYS A 98 3.74 14.66 -3.32
CA LYS A 98 4.14 13.46 -4.09
C LYS A 98 3.94 12.17 -3.28
N CYS A 99 2.69 11.79 -3.00
CA CYS A 99 2.32 10.69 -2.14
C CYS A 99 2.32 9.39 -2.95
N LYS A 100 2.81 8.32 -2.33
CA LYS A 100 2.75 6.96 -2.86
C LYS A 100 2.17 6.03 -1.80
N VAL A 101 1.03 5.45 -2.11
CA VAL A 101 0.44 4.40 -1.27
C VAL A 101 1.05 3.07 -1.70
N ARG A 102 1.47 2.26 -0.73
CA ARG A 102 1.90 0.88 -0.97
C ARG A 102 0.97 -0.07 -0.27
N PHE A 103 0.63 -1.17 -0.94
CA PHE A 103 -0.14 -2.26 -0.37
C PHE A 103 0.77 -3.47 -0.16
N ARG A 104 0.53 -4.23 0.91
CA ARG A 104 1.29 -5.44 1.24
C ARG A 104 0.35 -6.51 1.77
N PHE A 105 0.80 -7.76 1.66
CA PHE A 105 0.21 -8.87 2.37
C PHE A 105 0.76 -8.94 3.80
N SER A 106 -0.10 -9.29 4.74
CA SER A 106 0.23 -9.54 6.13
C SER A 106 -0.64 -10.69 6.66
N GLY A 107 -0.24 -11.27 7.79
CA GLY A 107 -0.86 -12.45 8.37
C GLY A 107 0.11 -13.61 8.55
N GLU A 108 -0.12 -14.39 9.60
CA GLU A 108 0.68 -15.58 9.94
C GLU A 108 0.18 -16.84 9.21
N THR A 109 -1.09 -16.84 8.82
CA THR A 109 -1.77 -17.94 8.13
C THR A 109 -2.28 -17.52 6.76
N PHE A 110 -2.45 -18.50 5.87
CA PHE A 110 -3.04 -18.30 4.55
C PHE A 110 -4.57 -18.42 4.64
N PRO A 111 -5.34 -17.59 3.90
CA PRO A 111 -4.91 -16.50 3.02
C PRO A 111 -4.53 -15.22 3.78
N PRO A 112 -3.54 -14.44 3.26
CA PRO A 112 -3.11 -13.22 3.93
C PRO A 112 -4.16 -12.12 3.81
N PHE A 113 -4.18 -11.21 4.79
CA PHE A 113 -4.94 -9.96 4.68
C PHE A 113 -4.08 -8.84 4.07
N ILE A 114 -4.74 -7.82 3.54
CA ILE A 114 -4.08 -6.68 2.90
C ILE A 114 -3.87 -5.58 3.94
N VAL A 115 -2.66 -5.01 3.94
CA VAL A 115 -2.33 -3.79 4.68
C VAL A 115 -1.82 -2.72 3.73
N PHE A 116 -1.95 -1.45 4.11
CA PHE A 116 -1.44 -0.33 3.32
C PHE A 116 -0.76 0.71 4.19
N LYS A 117 0.13 1.48 3.56
CA LYS A 117 0.83 2.61 4.16
C LYS A 117 1.07 3.71 3.14
N ILE A 118 0.94 4.96 3.58
CA ILE A 118 1.14 6.13 2.74
C ILE A 118 2.57 6.61 2.95
N PHE A 119 3.31 6.75 1.85
CA PHE A 119 4.66 7.27 1.83
C PHE A 119 4.66 8.61 1.10
N LEU A 120 5.49 9.53 1.55
CA LEU A 120 5.81 10.72 0.79
C LEU A 120 7.06 10.41 -0.03
N HIS A 121 7.00 10.64 -1.35
CA HIS A 121 8.15 10.50 -2.22
C HIS A 121 9.06 11.70 -2.05
N THR A 122 10.08 11.50 -1.24
CA THR A 122 11.23 12.38 -1.14
C THR A 122 12.12 12.11 -2.32
N GLU A 123 12.25 13.04 -3.27
CA GLU A 123 13.24 13.00 -4.36
C GLU A 123 14.66 13.17 -3.79
N GLY A 124 15.05 12.32 -2.83
CA GLY A 124 16.29 12.43 -2.04
C GLY A 124 16.21 13.40 -0.84
N LEU A 125 15.23 14.30 -0.79
CA LEU A 125 15.10 15.28 0.30
C LEU A 125 14.41 14.69 1.52
N GLY A 126 15.14 14.42 2.60
CA GLY A 126 14.54 13.90 3.85
C GLY A 126 13.51 14.86 4.46
N TYR A 127 12.34 14.34 4.87
CA TYR A 127 11.39 15.11 5.67
C TYR A 127 11.83 15.12 7.14
N LYS A 128 11.82 16.32 7.74
CA LYS A 128 12.01 16.48 9.18
C LYS A 128 10.65 16.46 9.86
N TYR A 129 10.49 15.54 10.79
CA TYR A 129 9.32 15.50 11.67
C TYR A 129 9.61 16.38 12.88
N PHE A 130 8.73 17.34 13.13
CA PHE A 130 8.81 18.17 14.32
C PHE A 130 7.93 17.57 15.41
N SER A 131 8.50 17.38 16.59
CA SER A 131 7.78 16.92 17.77
C SER A 131 8.14 17.83 18.94
N GLY A 132 7.15 18.29 19.70
CA GLY A 132 7.39 19.09 20.90
C GLY A 132 8.34 18.40 21.87
N LYS A 133 8.31 17.07 21.94
CA LYS A 133 9.23 16.27 22.77
C LYS A 133 10.71 16.50 22.40
N ASN A 134 11.01 16.54 21.10
CA ASN A 134 12.39 16.66 20.61
C ASN A 134 12.87 18.11 20.59
N LEU A 135 11.94 19.07 20.47
CA LEU A 135 12.26 20.49 20.38
C LEU A 135 12.39 21.16 21.75
N LEU A 136 11.57 20.77 22.73
CA LEU A 136 11.52 21.42 24.03
C LEU A 136 12.49 20.77 25.01
N LYS A 137 13.48 21.54 25.48
CA LYS A 137 14.38 21.07 26.53
C LYS A 137 13.63 21.00 27.86
N PRO A 138 13.79 19.93 28.68
CA PRO A 138 13.05 19.76 29.94
C PRO A 138 13.14 20.95 30.92
N SER A 139 14.26 21.69 30.90
CA SER A 139 14.51 22.87 31.74
C SER A 139 14.17 24.21 31.09
N SER A 140 13.52 24.21 29.92
CA SER A 140 13.17 25.44 29.21
C SER A 140 11.85 26.04 29.70
N GLU A 141 11.75 27.37 29.67
CA GLU A 141 10.51 28.10 29.95
C GLU A 141 9.34 27.63 29.06
N ALA A 142 9.64 27.24 27.82
CA ALA A 142 8.67 26.69 26.90
C ALA A 142 7.98 25.40 27.40
N VAL A 143 8.63 24.57 28.22
CA VAL A 143 8.00 23.39 28.84
C VAL A 143 7.03 23.81 29.94
N VAL A 144 7.41 24.82 30.74
CA VAL A 144 6.55 25.39 31.78
C VAL A 144 5.29 25.97 31.14
N ASP A 145 5.45 26.71 30.04
CA ASP A 145 4.32 27.28 29.31
C ASP A 145 3.48 26.22 28.60
N ALA A 146 4.09 25.18 28.03
CA ALA A 146 3.36 24.03 27.50
C ALA A 146 2.49 23.37 28.59
N CYS A 147 3.01 23.20 29.81
CA CYS A 147 2.25 22.68 30.94
C CYS A 147 1.08 23.60 31.34
N LYS A 148 1.27 24.92 31.31
CA LYS A 148 0.19 25.90 31.55
C LYS A 148 -0.89 25.84 30.47
N ILE A 149 -0.51 25.78 29.20
CA ILE A 149 -1.43 25.77 28.04
C ILE A 149 -2.21 24.45 27.97
N MET A 150 -1.54 23.31 28.11
CA MET A 150 -2.18 21.99 28.03
C MET A 150 -2.98 21.64 29.29
N GLY A 151 -2.61 22.23 30.42
CA GLY A 151 -3.08 21.89 31.75
C GLY A 151 -2.31 20.71 32.36
N LYS A 152 -2.08 20.79 33.67
CA LYS A 152 -1.26 19.83 34.45
C LYS A 152 -1.63 18.37 34.19
N LYS A 153 -2.92 18.02 34.19
CA LYS A 153 -3.37 16.63 34.02
C LYS A 153 -2.93 16.02 32.68
N LYS A 154 -3.14 16.74 31.57
CA LYS A 154 -2.76 16.25 30.24
C LYS A 154 -1.25 16.19 30.08
N PHE A 155 -0.55 17.21 30.60
CA PHE A 155 0.91 17.25 30.58
C PHE A 155 1.51 16.05 31.33
N TYR A 156 1.09 15.81 32.58
CA TYR A 156 1.57 14.66 33.35
C TYR A 156 1.22 13.32 32.69
N HIS A 157 0.02 13.19 32.12
CA HIS A 157 -0.35 11.97 31.40
C HIS A 157 0.60 11.69 30.23
N GLN A 158 0.98 12.70 29.45
CA GLN A 158 1.94 12.55 28.36
C GLN A 158 3.31 12.09 28.86
N ILE A 159 3.82 12.70 29.95
CA ILE A 159 5.10 12.29 30.57
C ILE A 159 5.04 10.84 31.07
N MET A 160 3.94 10.43 31.70
CA MET A 160 3.78 9.04 32.16
C MET A 160 3.72 8.03 31.02
N GLU A 161 3.06 8.38 29.91
CA GLU A 161 3.05 7.53 28.71
C GLU A 161 4.42 7.42 28.06
N ASP A 162 5.19 8.51 28.02
CA ASP A 162 6.56 8.50 27.51
C ASP A 162 7.45 7.57 28.35
N GLU A 163 7.37 7.67 29.68
CA GLU A 163 8.07 6.76 30.62
C GLU A 163 7.65 5.30 30.42
N ARG A 164 6.34 5.04 30.27
CA ARG A 164 5.81 3.70 30.01
C ARG A 164 6.32 3.12 28.69
N LEU A 165 6.44 3.95 27.65
CA LEU A 165 7.00 3.55 26.36
C LEU A 165 8.50 3.24 26.46
N PHE A 166 9.24 4.07 27.19
CA PHE A 166 10.67 3.85 27.45
C PHE A 166 10.90 2.51 28.15
N GLN A 167 10.16 2.22 29.23
CA GLN A 167 10.26 0.95 29.94
C GLN A 167 9.95 -0.26 29.04
N LYS A 168 9.00 -0.11 28.11
CA LYS A 168 8.58 -1.19 27.21
C LYS A 168 9.57 -1.47 26.08
N PHE A 169 10.10 -0.43 25.44
CA PHE A 169 10.88 -0.57 24.20
C PHE A 169 12.37 -0.28 24.37
N LYS A 170 12.79 0.39 25.44
CA LYS A 170 14.16 0.85 25.78
C LYS A 170 14.80 1.82 24.79
N ILE A 171 14.48 1.71 23.50
CA ILE A 171 14.92 2.61 22.43
C ILE A 171 13.72 3.47 22.05
N THR A 172 13.63 4.65 22.64
CA THR A 172 12.50 5.57 22.39
C THR A 172 12.90 6.93 21.89
N ASP A 173 14.16 7.32 22.06
CA ASP A 173 14.68 8.61 21.66
C ASP A 173 15.90 8.47 20.76
N GLU A 174 16.24 9.56 20.06
CA GLU A 174 17.38 9.58 19.13
C GLU A 174 18.72 9.30 19.84
N ILE A 175 18.80 9.61 21.13
CA ILE A 175 19.96 9.38 21.99
C ILE A 175 20.18 7.88 22.25
N ASP A 176 19.11 7.08 22.21
CA ASP A 176 19.17 5.63 22.47
C ASP A 176 19.66 4.83 21.25
N ILE A 177 19.77 5.48 20.08
CA ILE A 177 20.10 4.83 18.82
C ILE A 177 21.61 4.70 18.70
N VAL A 178 22.12 3.49 18.91
CA VAL A 178 23.54 3.17 18.73
C VAL A 178 23.76 2.40 17.42
N THR A 179 22.85 1.50 17.07
CA THR A 179 22.98 0.64 15.89
C THR A 179 21.91 0.91 14.82
N LEU A 180 22.15 0.44 13.60
CA LEU A 180 21.15 0.47 12.53
C LEU A 180 19.88 -0.29 12.90
N LYS A 181 20.01 -1.36 13.69
CA LYS A 181 18.85 -2.13 14.18
C LYS A 181 18.00 -1.29 15.13
N ASP A 182 18.65 -0.52 16.01
CA ASP A 182 17.97 0.38 16.94
C ASP A 182 17.26 1.49 16.18
N TYR A 183 17.89 2.02 15.12
CA TYR A 183 17.24 2.99 14.24
C TYR A 183 15.98 2.41 13.56
N MET A 184 16.03 1.17 13.09
CA MET A 184 14.85 0.51 12.51
C MET A 184 13.73 0.31 13.54
N GLN A 185 14.08 -0.04 14.78
CA GLN A 185 13.13 -0.19 15.88
C GLN A 185 12.50 1.14 16.27
N TYR A 186 13.32 2.17 16.48
CA TYR A 186 12.89 3.55 16.75
C TYR A 186 11.97 4.08 15.65
N SER A 187 12.37 3.95 14.38
CA SER A 187 11.55 4.41 13.24
C SER A 187 10.21 3.68 13.18
N SER A 188 10.19 2.37 13.42
CA SER A 188 8.94 1.60 13.51
C SER A 188 8.09 2.00 14.72
N LEU A 189 8.70 2.41 15.83
CA LEU A 189 7.99 2.86 17.01
C LEU A 189 7.35 4.23 16.75
N LEU A 190 8.09 5.18 16.18
CA LEU A 190 7.57 6.48 15.77
C LEU A 190 6.35 6.36 14.86
N ASP A 191 6.38 5.42 13.91
CA ASP A 191 5.24 5.16 13.03
C ASP A 191 4.00 4.65 13.78
N LYS A 192 4.16 3.96 14.91
CA LYS A 192 3.07 3.43 15.75
C LYS A 192 2.53 4.46 16.74
N ILE A 193 3.36 5.37 17.22
CA ILE A 193 2.97 6.38 18.22
C ILE A 193 2.01 7.38 17.55
N PRO A 194 0.90 7.77 18.23
CA PRO A 194 -0.04 8.74 17.71
C PRO A 194 0.60 10.14 17.59
N ALA A 195 0.09 10.95 16.67
CA ALA A 195 0.58 12.30 16.43
C ALA A 195 0.45 13.21 17.66
N SER A 196 -0.58 12.98 18.49
CA SER A 196 -0.79 13.70 19.76
C SER A 196 0.35 13.52 20.76
N SER A 197 1.10 12.42 20.65
CA SER A 197 2.22 12.06 21.53
C SER A 197 3.57 12.22 20.83
N GLY A 198 3.62 13.02 19.75
CA GLY A 198 4.85 13.29 19.01
C GLY A 198 5.30 12.19 18.04
N GLY A 199 4.45 11.18 17.79
CA GLY A 199 4.68 10.15 16.78
C GLY A 199 4.22 10.54 15.38
N ARG A 200 4.44 9.66 14.41
CA ARG A 200 4.05 9.88 13.00
C ARG A 200 2.64 9.37 12.68
N ASN A 201 2.08 8.50 13.53
CA ASN A 201 0.78 7.85 13.31
C ASN A 201 0.63 7.24 11.89
N ASN A 202 1.70 6.65 11.35
CA ASN A 202 1.77 6.13 9.99
C ASN A 202 2.19 4.65 10.00
N TYR A 203 1.47 3.85 10.77
CA TYR A 203 1.65 2.40 10.82
C TYR A 203 1.01 1.72 9.60
N TRP A 204 1.32 0.43 9.41
CA TRP A 204 0.64 -0.39 8.40
C TRP A 204 -0.81 -0.61 8.80
N ARG A 205 -1.75 -0.02 8.06
CA ARG A 205 -3.19 -0.10 8.34
C ARG A 205 -3.80 -1.28 7.61
N ARG A 206 -4.61 -2.07 8.31
CA ARG A 206 -5.38 -3.17 7.70
C ARG A 206 -6.45 -2.60 6.78
N LEU A 207 -6.55 -3.15 5.58
CA LEU A 207 -7.62 -2.88 4.65
C LEU A 207 -8.74 -3.91 4.87
N ASN A 208 -9.93 -3.44 5.25
CA ASN A 208 -11.09 -4.32 5.36
C ASN A 208 -11.87 -4.37 4.05
N LEU A 209 -12.67 -5.42 3.89
CA LEU A 209 -13.50 -5.62 2.71
C LEU A 209 -14.52 -4.49 2.52
N GLU A 210 -14.98 -3.86 3.61
CA GLU A 210 -15.87 -2.69 3.61
C GLU A 210 -15.27 -1.46 2.92
N ASN A 211 -13.95 -1.34 2.93
CA ASN A 211 -13.23 -0.23 2.31
C ASN A 211 -13.06 -0.44 0.79
N ILE A 212 -13.40 -1.61 0.26
CA ILE A 212 -13.28 -1.93 -1.15
C ILE A 212 -14.66 -1.79 -1.82
N PRO A 213 -14.77 -1.03 -2.93
CA PRO A 213 -16.04 -0.91 -3.65
C PRO A 213 -16.54 -2.27 -4.18
N ARG A 214 -17.75 -2.68 -3.77
CA ARG A 214 -18.43 -3.91 -4.26
C ARG A 214 -18.60 -3.97 -5.78
N THR A 215 -18.62 -2.81 -6.43
CA THR A 215 -18.70 -2.65 -7.88
C THR A 215 -17.49 -3.21 -8.62
N MET A 216 -16.39 -3.50 -7.94
CA MET A 216 -15.13 -3.97 -8.51
C MET A 216 -14.92 -5.47 -8.31
N ILE A 217 -14.23 -6.12 -9.25
CA ILE A 217 -13.83 -7.54 -9.11
C ILE A 217 -12.84 -7.73 -7.95
N MET A 218 -12.04 -6.70 -7.64
CA MET A 218 -11.18 -6.67 -6.45
C MET A 218 -11.94 -7.07 -5.17
N TYR A 219 -13.17 -6.59 -4.99
CA TYR A 219 -13.99 -6.96 -3.83
C TYR A 219 -14.22 -8.47 -3.77
N ASP A 220 -14.63 -9.07 -4.89
CA ASP A 220 -14.90 -10.51 -4.96
C ASP A 220 -13.65 -11.36 -4.72
N ILE A 221 -12.48 -10.89 -5.15
CA ILE A 221 -11.22 -11.61 -4.94
C ILE A 221 -10.88 -11.61 -3.44
N VAL A 222 -11.00 -10.46 -2.77
CA VAL A 222 -10.71 -10.35 -1.33
C VAL A 222 -11.77 -11.08 -0.50
N ASP A 223 -13.04 -11.02 -0.92
CA ASP A 223 -14.14 -11.78 -0.32
C ASP A 223 -13.95 -13.30 -0.49
N TYR A 224 -13.55 -13.74 -1.68
CA TYR A 224 -13.22 -15.15 -1.94
C TYR A 224 -12.05 -15.65 -1.10
N ALA A 225 -11.04 -14.82 -0.87
CA ALA A 225 -9.94 -15.16 0.04
C ALA A 225 -10.45 -15.35 1.47
N GLY A 226 -11.31 -14.46 1.99
CA GLY A 226 -11.82 -14.58 3.35
C GLY A 226 -12.87 -15.68 3.56
N SER A 227 -13.78 -15.86 2.60
CA SER A 227 -14.97 -16.71 2.73
C SER A 227 -14.83 -18.08 2.05
N GLY A 228 -13.94 -18.23 1.08
CA GLY A 228 -13.86 -19.40 0.21
C GLY A 228 -15.02 -19.50 -0.80
N ILE A 229 -15.94 -18.53 -0.86
CA ILE A 229 -17.10 -18.55 -1.76
C ILE A 229 -16.77 -17.78 -3.04
N ILE A 230 -16.82 -18.48 -4.18
CA ILE A 230 -16.53 -17.86 -5.47
C ILE A 230 -17.77 -17.15 -6.04
N SER A 231 -17.65 -15.85 -6.34
CA SER A 231 -18.73 -15.11 -7.00
C SER A 231 -18.89 -15.55 -8.47
N ASN A 232 -20.10 -15.47 -9.00
CA ASN A 232 -20.35 -15.76 -10.43
C ASN A 232 -19.55 -14.84 -11.36
N ARG A 233 -19.29 -13.60 -10.93
CA ARG A 233 -18.48 -12.62 -11.66
C ARG A 233 -17.02 -13.08 -11.70
N LEU A 234 -16.46 -13.42 -10.54
CA LEU A 234 -15.09 -13.90 -10.44
C LEU A 234 -14.91 -15.20 -11.23
N LYS A 235 -15.87 -16.12 -11.16
CA LYS A 235 -15.82 -17.40 -11.88
C LYS A 235 -15.65 -17.24 -13.40
N LYS A 236 -16.23 -16.20 -14.01
CA LYS A 236 -16.10 -15.91 -15.45
C LYS A 236 -14.69 -15.44 -15.81
N GLU A 237 -14.15 -14.50 -15.02
CA GLU A 237 -12.86 -13.86 -15.29
C GLU A 237 -11.66 -14.69 -14.77
N MET A 238 -11.90 -15.59 -13.81
CA MET A 238 -10.85 -16.32 -13.08
C MET A 238 -9.90 -17.07 -14.01
N LYS A 239 -10.44 -17.71 -15.05
CA LYS A 239 -9.60 -18.43 -16.03
C LYS A 239 -8.61 -17.51 -16.74
N TYR A 240 -8.99 -16.26 -16.99
CA TYR A 240 -8.13 -15.27 -17.65
C TYR A 240 -7.17 -14.61 -16.68
N LEU A 241 -7.61 -14.28 -15.46
CA LEU A 241 -6.79 -13.67 -14.41
C LEU A 241 -5.67 -14.60 -13.89
N LEU A 242 -5.89 -15.91 -13.92
CA LEU A 242 -4.89 -16.91 -13.52
C LEU A 242 -3.82 -17.17 -14.60
N GLN A 243 -4.04 -16.73 -15.84
CA GLN A 243 -3.05 -16.90 -16.90
C GLN A 243 -1.83 -16.01 -16.65
N ARG A 244 -0.64 -16.59 -16.84
CA ARG A 244 0.61 -15.83 -16.77
C ARG A 244 0.67 -14.87 -17.97
N PRO A 245 0.83 -13.55 -17.74
CA PRO A 245 0.92 -12.58 -18.83
C PRO A 245 2.14 -12.87 -19.70
N LYS A 246 1.89 -13.04 -21.01
CA LYS A 246 2.93 -13.19 -22.04
C LYS A 246 3.29 -11.84 -22.68
N THR A 247 2.33 -10.92 -22.74
CA THR A 247 2.48 -9.58 -23.31
C THR A 247 2.11 -8.52 -22.26
N GLU A 248 2.64 -7.31 -22.41
CA GLU A 248 2.31 -6.19 -21.52
C GLU A 248 0.84 -5.76 -21.66
N GLU A 249 0.28 -5.84 -22.86
CA GLU A 249 -1.14 -5.57 -23.12
C GLU A 249 -2.06 -6.50 -22.32
N MET A 250 -1.73 -7.80 -22.30
CA MET A 250 -2.47 -8.78 -21.52
C MET A 250 -2.39 -8.47 -20.02
N ARG A 251 -1.21 -8.04 -19.54
CA ARG A 251 -1.03 -7.60 -18.15
C ARG A 251 -1.87 -6.37 -17.83
N GLN A 252 -1.85 -5.35 -18.69
CA GLN A 252 -2.66 -4.14 -18.53
C GLN A 252 -4.15 -4.45 -18.53
N HIS A 253 -4.60 -5.33 -19.43
CA HIS A 253 -5.99 -5.76 -19.49
C HIS A 253 -6.41 -6.53 -18.22
N GLN A 254 -5.56 -7.43 -17.70
CA GLN A 254 -5.79 -8.09 -16.41
C GLN A 254 -5.91 -7.07 -15.26
N LEU A 255 -5.04 -6.06 -15.21
CA LEU A 255 -5.12 -4.99 -14.20
C LEU A 255 -6.40 -4.18 -14.36
N GLN A 256 -6.81 -3.87 -15.59
CA GLN A 256 -8.02 -3.14 -15.90
C GLN A 256 -9.27 -3.90 -15.46
N ILE A 257 -9.36 -5.21 -15.70
CA ILE A 257 -10.49 -6.04 -15.24
C ILE A 257 -10.64 -5.95 -13.72
N VAL A 258 -9.54 -6.01 -12.98
CA VAL A 258 -9.57 -5.96 -11.51
C VAL A 258 -9.90 -4.56 -10.99
N SER A 259 -9.43 -3.51 -11.67
CA SER A 259 -9.58 -2.12 -11.25
C SER A 259 -10.86 -1.44 -11.75
N GLN A 260 -11.53 -1.99 -12.76
CA GLN A 260 -12.69 -1.35 -13.36
C GLN A 260 -13.86 -1.24 -12.37
N VAL A 261 -14.27 0.00 -12.09
CA VAL A 261 -15.51 0.29 -11.38
C VAL A 261 -16.66 0.05 -12.34
N ARG A 262 -17.41 -1.04 -12.17
CA ARG A 262 -18.62 -1.28 -12.98
C ARG A 262 -19.76 -0.44 -12.42
N CYS A 263 -20.28 0.46 -13.25
CA CYS A 263 -21.60 1.05 -13.00
C CYS A 263 -22.65 -0.05 -13.20
N PRO A 264 -23.64 -0.19 -12.31
CA PRO A 264 -24.82 -0.99 -12.62
C PRO A 264 -25.42 -0.44 -13.92
N SER A 265 -25.71 -1.33 -14.86
CA SER A 265 -26.18 -1.01 -16.22
C SER A 265 -27.46 -0.16 -16.25
N SER A 266 -28.11 0.06 -15.09
CA SER A 266 -29.22 1.00 -14.90
C SER A 266 -28.82 2.48 -14.94
N LEU A 267 -27.53 2.84 -14.88
CA LEU A 267 -27.07 4.23 -15.01
C LEU A 267 -26.50 4.58 -16.38
N SER A 268 -26.29 3.60 -17.28
CA SER A 268 -25.81 3.87 -18.64
C SER A 268 -26.85 4.57 -19.53
N SER A 269 -28.13 4.64 -19.11
CA SER A 269 -29.18 5.40 -19.79
C SER A 269 -29.23 6.88 -19.40
N LEU A 270 -28.54 7.29 -18.33
CA LEU A 270 -28.40 8.71 -18.01
C LEU A 270 -27.12 9.19 -18.67
N GLN A 271 -27.22 9.52 -19.96
CA GLN A 271 -26.22 10.40 -20.58
C GLN A 271 -26.06 11.61 -19.65
N PRO A 272 -24.86 11.89 -19.11
CA PRO A 272 -24.61 13.21 -18.59
C PRO A 272 -24.83 14.17 -19.76
N LEU A 273 -25.74 15.13 -19.63
CA LEU A 273 -25.81 16.30 -20.50
C LEU A 273 -24.57 17.20 -20.31
N TYR A 274 -23.40 16.61 -20.09
CA TYR A 274 -22.12 17.30 -20.07
C TYR A 274 -21.45 17.08 -21.42
N ARG A 275 -21.76 17.98 -22.33
CA ARG A 275 -21.00 18.15 -23.57
C ARG A 275 -19.52 18.37 -23.17
N PRO A 276 -18.56 17.62 -23.72
CA PRO A 276 -17.16 17.96 -23.55
C PRO A 276 -16.97 19.38 -24.08
N TYR A 277 -16.24 20.21 -23.33
CA TYR A 277 -15.79 21.53 -23.80
C TYR A 277 -14.81 21.30 -24.95
N GLN A 278 -15.35 21.09 -26.16
CA GLN A 278 -14.60 21.28 -27.39
C GLN A 278 -14.11 22.72 -27.37
N GLN A 279 -12.80 22.92 -27.51
CA GLN A 279 -12.19 24.23 -27.71
C GLN A 279 -13.02 25.01 -28.72
N GLN A 280 -13.80 25.97 -28.20
CA GLN A 280 -14.55 26.93 -29.00
C GLN A 280 -13.58 27.96 -29.56
N SER A 281 -12.74 27.55 -30.50
CA SER A 281 -12.31 28.47 -31.54
C SER A 281 -13.51 28.64 -32.48
N GLN A 282 -14.05 29.86 -32.51
CA GLN A 282 -15.21 30.31 -33.30
C GLN A 282 -16.60 30.09 -32.67
N ILE A 283 -16.85 30.79 -31.56
CA ILE A 283 -18.22 31.20 -31.21
C ILE A 283 -18.67 32.23 -32.25
N LYS A 284 -19.50 31.80 -33.21
CA LYS A 284 -20.29 32.73 -34.03
C LYS A 284 -21.34 33.38 -33.11
N HIS A 285 -21.10 34.61 -32.71
CA HIS A 285 -22.07 35.41 -31.97
C HIS A 285 -23.31 35.64 -32.85
N LEU A 286 -24.44 35.05 -32.47
CA LEU A 286 -25.75 35.46 -32.98
C LEU A 286 -26.03 36.87 -32.42
N GLY A 287 -26.14 37.83 -33.34
CA GLY A 287 -25.98 39.25 -33.06
C GLY A 287 -27.13 39.92 -32.31
N ARG A 288 -26.77 40.91 -31.50
CA ARG A 288 -27.51 42.15 -31.18
C ARG A 288 -26.53 43.15 -30.55
N ARG A 289 -25.58 43.65 -31.33
CA ARG A 289 -24.75 44.81 -30.92
C ARG A 289 -24.84 45.85 -32.03
N SER A 290 -25.19 47.09 -31.67
CA SER A 290 -25.28 48.19 -32.65
C SER A 290 -23.93 48.39 -33.34
N GLU A 291 -23.95 48.85 -34.59
CA GLU A 291 -22.74 49.07 -35.39
C GLU A 291 -21.72 49.97 -34.68
N GLN A 292 -22.18 50.98 -33.94
CA GLN A 292 -21.33 51.81 -33.11
C GLN A 292 -20.56 51.03 -32.03
N ALA A 293 -21.21 50.04 -31.39
CA ALA A 293 -20.55 49.20 -30.39
C ALA A 293 -19.49 48.29 -31.03
N GLN A 294 -19.73 47.82 -32.26
CA GLN A 294 -18.75 47.02 -33.00
C GLN A 294 -17.54 47.87 -33.41
N MET A 295 -17.76 49.08 -33.92
CA MET A 295 -16.68 50.02 -34.26
C MET A 295 -15.83 50.40 -33.05
N LYS A 296 -16.45 50.58 -31.88
CA LYS A 296 -15.72 50.88 -30.62
C LYS A 296 -14.80 49.73 -30.20
N VAL A 297 -15.28 48.49 -30.32
CA VAL A 297 -14.50 47.28 -30.00
C VAL A 297 -13.36 47.09 -30.97
N GLU A 298 -13.58 47.27 -32.27
CA GLU A 298 -12.51 47.15 -33.28
C GLU A 298 -11.45 48.25 -33.11
N LYS A 299 -11.86 49.48 -32.76
CA LYS A 299 -10.91 50.57 -32.43
C LYS A 299 -10.07 50.22 -31.20
N MET A 300 -10.68 49.68 -30.14
CA MET A 300 -9.97 49.22 -28.94
C MET A 300 -9.01 48.07 -29.25
N LYS A 301 -9.42 47.07 -30.03
CA LYS A 301 -8.54 45.97 -30.44
C LYS A 301 -7.32 46.47 -31.23
N LYS A 302 -7.53 47.39 -32.18
CA LYS A 302 -6.42 47.99 -32.95
C LYS A 302 -5.47 48.77 -32.03
N ALA A 303 -5.99 49.57 -31.10
CA ALA A 303 -5.16 50.29 -30.14
C ALA A 303 -4.34 49.34 -29.26
N TYR A 304 -4.95 48.25 -28.79
CA TYR A 304 -4.27 47.25 -27.97
C TYR A 304 -3.18 46.49 -28.74
N LYS A 305 -3.46 46.16 -30.00
CA LYS A 305 -2.49 45.48 -30.87
C LYS A 305 -1.31 46.38 -31.20
N MET A 306 -1.57 47.65 -31.54
CA MET A 306 -0.54 48.67 -31.73
C MET A 306 0.28 48.93 -30.46
N ALA A 307 -0.35 48.95 -29.28
CA ALA A 307 0.36 49.10 -28.01
C ALA A 307 1.26 47.89 -27.72
N LYS A 308 0.75 46.67 -27.97
CA LYS A 308 1.52 45.44 -27.81
C LYS A 308 2.70 45.37 -28.79
N GLU A 309 2.49 45.79 -30.04
CA GLU A 309 3.53 45.87 -31.07
C GLU A 309 4.57 46.96 -30.75
N LYS A 310 4.14 48.12 -30.23
CA LYS A 310 5.04 49.17 -29.72
C LYS A 310 5.89 48.71 -28.53
N ILE A 311 5.31 47.94 -27.60
CA ILE A 311 6.04 47.37 -26.46
C ILE A 311 7.03 46.30 -26.95
N ALA A 312 6.67 45.52 -27.97
CA ALA A 312 7.57 44.54 -28.59
C ALA A 312 8.71 45.19 -29.40
N SER A 313 8.45 46.32 -30.07
CA SER A 313 9.47 47.05 -30.84
C SER A 313 10.37 47.93 -29.97
N ALA A 314 9.87 48.49 -28.87
CA ALA A 314 10.66 49.29 -27.93
C ALA A 314 11.63 48.46 -27.06
N GLY A 315 11.43 47.14 -26.95
CA GLY A 315 12.35 46.24 -26.26
C GLY A 315 13.63 45.90 -27.04
N THR A 316 13.80 46.41 -28.27
CA THR A 316 14.91 46.00 -29.16
C THR A 316 15.86 47.15 -29.55
N GLU A 317 15.57 48.42 -29.21
CA GLU A 317 16.48 49.55 -29.48
C GLU A 317 16.57 50.52 -28.28
N LEU A 318 17.59 50.35 -27.43
CA LEU A 318 18.51 51.44 -27.04
C LEU A 318 19.70 50.89 -26.22
N LYS A 319 20.90 50.95 -26.81
CA LYS A 319 22.17 50.95 -26.09
C LYS A 319 22.45 52.37 -25.58
N MET A 320 23.13 52.39 -24.43
CA MET A 320 23.99 53.42 -23.79
C MET A 320 23.94 54.87 -24.29
N ASP A 321 23.88 55.81 -23.35
CA ASP A 321 24.97 56.78 -23.13
C ASP A 321 24.79 57.53 -21.78
N THR A 322 25.81 57.43 -20.94
CA THR A 322 26.14 58.40 -19.85
C THR A 322 26.92 59.56 -20.49
N PRO A 323 26.96 60.82 -19.97
CA PRO A 323 27.69 61.10 -18.72
C PRO A 323 27.30 62.36 -17.88
N ASP A 324 27.89 62.39 -16.67
CA ASP A 324 28.43 63.51 -15.88
C ASP A 324 27.59 64.73 -15.44
N THR A 325 27.67 65.06 -14.13
CA THR A 325 28.56 66.14 -13.61
C THR A 325 28.30 66.43 -12.12
N LYS A 326 29.32 66.14 -11.28
CA LYS A 326 29.82 66.88 -10.08
C LYS A 326 28.89 67.11 -8.87
N GLN A 327 29.35 67.25 -7.63
CA GLN A 327 30.62 67.06 -6.90
C GLN A 327 30.27 67.59 -5.49
N ASN A 328 30.68 66.90 -4.43
CA ASN A 328 31.37 67.56 -3.32
C ASN A 328 31.93 66.51 -2.36
N ASP A 329 33.25 66.59 -2.30
CA ASP A 329 34.20 65.88 -1.48
C ASP A 329 34.06 66.20 0.02
N LEU A 330 34.53 65.26 0.84
CA LEU A 330 35.59 65.40 1.85
C LEU A 330 35.67 64.04 2.57
N LEU A 331 36.57 63.11 2.21
CA LEU A 331 38.00 63.04 2.60
C LEU A 331 38.19 63.15 4.12
N HIS A 332 38.90 62.30 4.86
CA HIS A 332 39.58 61.02 4.62
C HIS A 332 40.07 60.49 6.01
N PRO A 333 40.98 59.49 6.16
CA PRO A 333 40.82 58.36 7.09
C PRO A 333 41.91 58.32 8.18
N ILE A 334 41.90 57.31 9.06
CA ILE A 334 43.14 56.77 9.65
C ILE A 334 43.02 55.24 9.76
N LEU A 335 43.96 54.59 9.05
CA LEU A 335 44.65 53.29 9.24
C LEU A 335 43.91 52.06 9.80
#